data_AF-A0A673YD24-F1
#
_entry.id   AF-A0A673YD24-F1
#
_cell.length_a   1.000
_cell.length_b   1.000
_cell.length_c   1.000
_cell.angle_alpha   90.00
_cell.angle_beta   90.00
_cell.angle_gamma   90.00
#
_symmetry.space_group_name_H-M   'P 1'
#
loop_
_entity.id
_entity.type
_entity.pdbx_description
1 polymer ?
#
loop_
_entity_poly.entity_id
_entity_poly.type
_entity_poly.pdbx_seq_one_letter_code
_entity_poly.pdbx_strand_id
1 'polypeptide(L)'
;MSLTAKNKAVVRAFWAKVFDKAEDLGCEALSRILVVYPQTKTYFSHWPDLSPGSALVRKHGKTIMGGVGEAVAKIDDLTAGLLTLSELHAFQLCIRTNFHLFPLVHASVDKFLLYPAQSPTKH
;
A
#
# COMPACT_ATOMS: atom_id res chain seq x y z
N MET A 1 12.76 -18.51 2.63
CA MET A 1 11.94 -18.62 3.86
C MET A 1 10.48 -18.51 3.46
N SER A 2 9.69 -19.57 3.67
CA SER A 2 8.25 -19.58 3.35
C SER A 2 7.43 -19.50 4.63
N LEU A 3 6.22 -18.92 4.57
CA LEU A 3 5.32 -18.83 5.72
C LEU A 3 4.83 -20.23 6.10
N THR A 4 5.01 -20.62 7.38
CA THR A 4 4.44 -21.86 7.91
C THR A 4 2.91 -21.79 7.95
N ALA A 5 2.23 -22.94 7.95
CA ALA A 5 0.78 -23.00 8.06
C ALA A 5 0.25 -22.26 9.31
N LYS A 6 0.97 -22.37 10.44
CA LYS A 6 0.66 -21.64 11.67
C LYS A 6 0.71 -20.13 11.46
N ASN A 7 1.76 -19.62 10.80
CA ASN A 7 1.89 -18.19 10.53
C ASN A 7 0.78 -17.69 9.62
N LYS A 8 0.43 -18.45 8.56
CA LYS A 8 -0.66 -18.11 7.65
C LYS A 8 -2.01 -18.02 8.38
N ALA A 9 -2.30 -18.97 9.26
CA ALA A 9 -3.53 -18.98 10.06
C ALA A 9 -3.61 -17.76 11.00
N VAL A 10 -2.50 -17.41 11.67
CA VAL A 10 -2.44 -16.22 12.53
C VAL A 10 -2.69 -14.93 11.73
N VAL A 11 -2.06 -14.78 10.56
CA VAL A 11 -2.26 -13.61 9.70
C VAL A 11 -3.71 -13.47 9.25
N ARG A 12 -4.34 -14.56 8.81
CA ARG A 12 -5.77 -14.57 8.42
C ARG A 12 -6.69 -14.20 9.59
N ALA A 13 -6.46 -14.81 10.75
CA ALA A 13 -7.25 -14.55 11.96
C ALA A 13 -7.10 -13.10 12.45
N PHE A 14 -5.90 -12.54 12.34
CA PHE A 14 -5.66 -11.14 12.65
C PHE A 14 -6.36 -10.22 11.65
N TRP A 15 -6.19 -10.47 10.34
CA TRP A 15 -6.81 -9.67 9.29
C TRP A 15 -8.34 -9.61 9.43
N ALA A 16 -8.97 -10.74 9.74
CA ALA A 16 -10.42 -10.82 9.96
C ALA A 16 -10.93 -9.93 11.11
N LYS A 17 -10.07 -9.49 12.03
CA LYS A 17 -10.42 -8.58 13.13
C LYS A 17 -10.18 -7.11 12.84
N VAL A 18 -9.42 -6.79 11.80
CA VAL A 18 -8.94 -5.43 11.52
C VAL A 18 -9.40 -4.90 10.16
N PHE A 19 -9.98 -5.75 9.30
CA PHE A 19 -10.37 -5.37 7.94
C PHE A 19 -11.46 -4.27 7.91
N ASP A 20 -12.32 -4.22 8.93
CA ASP A 20 -13.36 -3.19 9.11
C ASP A 20 -12.75 -1.81 9.35
N LYS A 21 -11.54 -1.75 9.92
CA LYS A 21 -10.78 -0.52 10.21
C LYS A 21 -9.65 -0.28 9.22
N ALA A 22 -9.61 -1.03 8.13
CA ALA A 22 -8.52 -0.96 7.15
C ALA A 22 -8.28 0.47 6.64
N GLU A 23 -9.32 1.26 6.41
CA GLU A 23 -9.16 2.64 5.93
C GLU A 23 -8.46 3.55 6.95
N ASP A 24 -8.90 3.52 8.20
CA ASP A 24 -8.31 4.34 9.28
C ASP A 24 -6.88 3.89 9.59
N LEU A 25 -6.63 2.58 9.64
CA LEU A 25 -5.29 2.02 9.86
C LEU A 25 -4.33 2.39 8.72
N GLY A 26 -4.80 2.33 7.47
CA GLY A 26 -4.01 2.71 6.30
C GLY A 26 -3.68 4.20 6.30
N CYS A 27 -4.65 5.04 6.64
CA CYS A 27 -4.44 6.49 6.79
C CYS A 27 -3.42 6.81 7.88
N GLU A 28 -3.57 6.19 9.05
CA GLU A 28 -2.68 6.41 10.18
C GLU A 28 -1.25 5.95 9.85
N ALA A 29 -1.11 4.77 9.26
CA ALA A 29 0.19 4.24 8.86
C ALA A 29 0.89 5.19 7.88
N LEU A 30 0.20 5.60 6.80
CA LEU A 30 0.78 6.51 5.81
C LEU A 30 1.10 7.88 6.41
N SER A 31 0.24 8.41 7.26
CA SER A 31 0.48 9.67 7.99
C SER A 31 1.75 9.59 8.83
N ARG A 32 1.94 8.49 9.58
CA ARG A 32 3.14 8.27 10.40
C ARG A 32 4.39 8.15 9.55
N ILE A 33 4.32 7.46 8.42
CA ILE A 33 5.44 7.33 7.48
C ILE A 33 5.90 8.70 6.97
N LEU A 34 4.96 9.55 6.53
CA LEU A 34 5.28 10.87 6.00
C LEU A 34 5.89 11.80 7.06
N VAL A 35 5.54 11.61 8.34
CA VAL A 35 6.08 12.40 9.46
C VAL A 35 7.43 11.87 9.93
N VAL A 36 7.53 10.57 10.21
CA VAL A 36 8.72 9.94 10.79
C VAL A 36 9.85 9.81 9.77
N TYR A 37 9.52 9.67 8.48
CA TYR A 37 10.48 9.52 7.39
C TYR A 37 10.22 10.55 6.29
N PRO A 38 10.62 11.82 6.50
CA PRO A 38 10.34 12.91 5.55
C PRO A 38 10.87 12.67 4.14
N GLN A 39 11.92 11.86 3.97
CA GLN A 39 12.46 11.47 2.67
C GLN A 39 11.42 10.76 1.77
N THR A 40 10.42 10.11 2.38
CA THR A 40 9.33 9.43 1.66
C THR A 40 8.36 10.40 0.99
N LYS A 41 8.32 11.67 1.41
CA LYS A 41 7.47 12.70 0.79
C LYS A 41 7.81 12.94 -0.68
N THR A 42 9.04 12.65 -1.10
CA THR A 42 9.49 12.82 -2.50
C THR A 42 8.65 12.00 -3.48
N TYR A 43 8.21 10.80 -3.09
CA TYR A 43 7.31 9.94 -3.88
C TYR A 43 5.91 10.53 -4.07
N PHE A 44 5.49 11.42 -3.16
CA PHE A 44 4.15 12.04 -3.15
C PHE A 44 4.21 13.55 -3.40
N SER A 45 5.31 14.05 -3.98
CA SER A 45 5.51 15.48 -4.26
C SER A 45 4.45 16.12 -5.17
N HIS A 46 3.71 15.29 -5.91
CA HIS A 46 2.60 15.71 -6.76
C HIS A 46 1.27 15.90 -6.00
N TRP A 47 1.19 15.56 -4.71
CA TRP A 47 0.00 15.81 -3.91
C TRP A 47 0.02 17.22 -3.31
N PRO A 48 -1.10 17.95 -3.36
CA PRO A 48 -1.20 19.28 -2.79
C PRO A 48 -1.16 19.30 -1.25
N ASP A 49 -1.51 18.18 -0.59
CA ASP A 49 -1.54 18.09 0.87
C ASP A 49 -1.08 16.71 1.37
N LEU A 50 0.05 16.72 2.10
CA LEU A 50 0.69 15.56 2.72
C LEU A 50 0.54 15.56 4.25
N SER A 51 -0.34 16.42 4.78
CA SER A 51 -0.61 16.45 6.21
C SER A 51 -1.25 15.13 6.69
N PRO A 52 -1.00 14.72 7.95
CA PRO A 52 -1.68 13.58 8.55
C PRO A 52 -3.20 13.68 8.40
N GLY A 53 -3.82 12.63 7.86
CA GLY A 53 -5.28 12.59 7.69
C GLY A 53 -5.85 13.34 6.49
N SER A 54 -5.02 13.93 5.61
CA SER A 54 -5.50 14.57 4.39
C SER A 54 -6.33 13.61 3.53
N ALA A 55 -7.20 14.16 2.68
CA ALA A 55 -8.10 13.34 1.85
C ALA A 55 -7.32 12.37 0.93
N LEU A 56 -6.19 12.80 0.38
CA LEU A 56 -5.34 11.95 -0.47
C LEU A 56 -4.59 10.91 0.36
N VAL A 57 -4.11 11.26 1.56
CA VAL A 57 -3.49 10.31 2.49
C VAL A 57 -4.49 9.23 2.93
N ARG A 58 -5.74 9.60 3.25
CA ARG A 58 -6.82 8.64 3.54
C ARG A 58 -7.12 7.74 2.36
N LYS A 59 -7.37 8.33 1.18
CA LYS A 59 -7.69 7.58 -0.04
C LYS A 59 -6.57 6.59 -0.40
N HIS A 60 -5.32 7.03 -0.29
CA HIS A 60 -4.19 6.16 -0.57
C HIS A 60 -4.01 5.09 0.51
N GLY A 61 -4.17 5.44 1.79
CA GLY A 61 -4.18 4.48 2.91
C GLY A 61 -5.13 3.31 2.69
N LYS A 62 -6.34 3.58 2.18
CA LYS A 62 -7.30 2.55 1.76
C LYS A 62 -6.75 1.63 0.68
N THR A 63 -6.08 2.20 -0.33
CA THR A 63 -5.42 1.45 -1.40
C THR A 63 -4.36 0.49 -0.83
N ILE A 64 -3.51 0.96 0.08
CA ILE A 64 -2.49 0.14 0.76
C ILE A 64 -3.13 -1.09 1.38
N MET A 65 -4.17 -0.85 2.17
CA MET A 65 -4.82 -1.89 2.96
C MET A 65 -5.66 -2.82 2.09
N GLY A 66 -6.14 -2.36 0.94
CA GLY A 66 -6.69 -3.22 -0.10
C GLY A 66 -5.65 -4.21 -0.65
N GLY A 67 -4.42 -3.75 -0.90
CA GLY A 67 -3.31 -4.62 -1.32
C GLY A 67 -2.91 -5.63 -0.23
N VAL A 68 -2.89 -5.20 1.04
CA VAL A 68 -2.66 -6.11 2.17
C VAL A 68 -3.76 -7.19 2.24
N GLY A 69 -5.03 -6.81 2.07
CA GLY A 69 -6.13 -7.77 2.04
C GLY A 69 -6.02 -8.79 0.91
N GLU A 70 -5.59 -8.35 -0.27
CA GLU A 70 -5.34 -9.23 -1.41
C GLU A 70 -4.18 -10.19 -1.14
N ALA A 71 -3.10 -9.72 -0.51
CA ALA A 71 -1.99 -10.56 -0.08
C ALA A 71 -2.42 -11.61 0.96
N VAL A 72 -3.28 -11.24 1.91
CA VAL A 72 -3.84 -12.17 2.90
C VAL A 72 -4.73 -13.23 2.24
N ALA A 73 -5.53 -12.83 1.24
CA ALA A 73 -6.36 -13.76 0.46
C ALA A 73 -5.51 -14.76 -0.33
N LYS A 74 -4.37 -14.30 -0.88
CA LYS A 74 -3.45 -15.10 -1.71
C LYS A 74 -2.22 -15.61 -0.94
N ILE A 75 -2.27 -15.67 0.39
CA ILE A 75 -1.12 -15.98 1.25
C ILE A 75 -0.50 -17.38 1.03
N ASP A 76 -1.18 -18.26 0.29
CA ASP A 76 -0.64 -19.56 -0.09
C ASP A 76 0.32 -19.51 -1.27
N ASP A 77 0.16 -18.53 -2.16
CA ASP A 77 1.07 -18.24 -3.28
C ASP A 77 1.13 -16.73 -3.52
N LEU A 78 1.96 -16.05 -2.71
CA LEU A 78 2.17 -14.60 -2.80
C LEU A 78 2.87 -14.20 -4.10
N THR A 79 3.71 -15.08 -4.66
CA THR A 79 4.48 -14.78 -5.88
C THR A 79 3.57 -14.67 -7.09
N ALA A 80 2.70 -15.66 -7.30
CA ALA A 80 1.69 -15.56 -8.35
C ALA A 80 0.65 -14.49 -8.01
N GLY A 81 0.28 -14.39 -6.74
CA GLY A 81 -0.82 -13.54 -6.30
C GLY A 81 -0.55 -12.05 -6.37
N LEU A 82 0.70 -11.64 -6.20
CA LEU A 82 1.13 -10.23 -6.20
C LEU A 82 1.99 -9.89 -7.42
N LEU A 83 2.00 -10.72 -8.46
CA LEU A 83 2.84 -10.51 -9.65
C LEU A 83 2.60 -9.13 -10.28
N THR A 84 1.35 -8.74 -10.48
CA THR A 84 0.98 -7.41 -11.03
C THR A 84 1.42 -6.26 -10.12
N LEU A 85 1.38 -6.45 -8.80
CA LEU A 85 1.86 -5.50 -7.79
C LEU A 85 3.40 -5.38 -7.88
N SER A 86 4.08 -6.52 -8.04
CA SER A 86 5.52 -6.61 -8.19
C SER A 86 6.03 -5.97 -9.49
N GLU A 87 5.35 -6.19 -10.61
CA GLU A 87 5.72 -5.60 -11.91
C GLU A 87 5.59 -4.07 -11.88
N LEU A 88 4.57 -3.57 -11.19
CA LEU A 88 4.31 -2.15 -11.07
C LEU A 88 5.40 -1.42 -10.27
N HIS A 89 5.79 -1.98 -9.13
CA HIS A 89 6.93 -1.48 -8.35
C HIS A 89 8.27 -1.59 -9.09
N ALA A 90 8.49 -2.67 -9.83
CA ALA A 90 9.75 -2.91 -10.51
C ALA A 90 9.95 -2.02 -11.75
N PHE A 91 8.91 -1.81 -12.56
CA PHE A 91 9.05 -1.19 -13.88
C PHE A 91 8.54 0.24 -13.98
N GLN A 92 7.49 0.63 -13.24
CA GLN A 92 6.95 2.00 -13.34
C GLN A 92 7.50 2.93 -12.26
N LEU A 93 7.79 2.38 -11.08
CA LEU A 93 8.20 3.17 -9.92
C LEU A 93 9.72 3.20 -9.70
N CYS A 94 10.45 2.22 -10.23
CA CYS A 94 11.91 2.08 -10.09
C CYS A 94 12.39 2.11 -8.61
N ILE A 95 11.54 1.71 -7.66
CA ILE A 95 11.87 1.69 -6.22
C ILE A 95 12.46 0.33 -5.87
N ARG A 96 13.63 0.01 -6.43
CA ARG A 96 14.14 -1.37 -6.43
C ARG A 96 14.94 -1.78 -5.18
N THR A 97 15.12 -0.91 -4.18
CA THR A 97 16.15 -1.15 -3.13
C THR A 97 15.70 -1.00 -1.67
N ASN A 98 14.45 -0.63 -1.38
CA ASN A 98 14.02 -0.34 0.00
C ASN A 98 12.95 -1.29 0.56
N PHE A 99 12.91 -2.57 0.13
CA PHE A 99 12.00 -3.56 0.73
C PHE A 99 12.34 -3.89 2.20
N HIS A 100 13.60 -3.70 2.62
CA HIS A 100 14.03 -3.99 3.99
C HIS A 100 13.60 -2.96 5.04
N LEU A 101 13.24 -1.74 4.62
CA LEU A 101 12.96 -0.64 5.55
C LEU A 101 11.46 -0.37 5.73
N PHE A 102 10.58 -0.87 4.83
CA PHE A 102 9.19 -0.41 4.80
C PHE A 102 8.17 -1.45 4.27
N PRO A 103 7.62 -2.33 5.11
CA PRO A 103 6.53 -3.24 4.72
C PRO A 103 5.22 -2.52 4.37
N LEU A 104 4.97 -1.34 4.96
CA LEU A 104 3.70 -0.59 4.84
C LEU A 104 3.74 0.54 3.80
N VAL A 105 4.93 1.01 3.39
CA VAL A 105 5.07 2.06 2.36
C VAL A 105 5.14 1.44 0.96
N HIS A 106 5.69 0.22 0.87
CA HIS A 106 5.99 -0.42 -0.40
C HIS A 106 4.82 -1.26 -0.95
N ALA A 107 3.69 -1.39 -0.26
CA ALA A 107 2.50 -2.07 -0.82
C ALA A 107 1.54 -1.08 -1.51
N SER A 108 1.91 0.20 -1.56
CA SER A 108 0.96 1.31 -1.53
C SER A 108 0.87 2.06 -2.84
N VAL A 109 1.98 2.15 -3.56
CA VAL A 109 2.12 3.07 -4.70
C VAL A 109 1.45 2.51 -5.97
N ASP A 110 1.14 1.22 -5.97
CA ASP A 110 0.68 0.48 -7.14
C ASP A 110 -0.73 0.80 -7.62
N LYS A 111 -1.73 0.87 -6.75
CA LYS A 111 -3.12 1.04 -7.25
C LYS A 111 -3.43 2.45 -7.74
N PHE A 112 -2.55 3.42 -7.48
CA PHE A 112 -2.74 4.82 -7.90
C PHE A 112 -2.12 5.13 -9.27
N LEU A 113 -1.01 4.48 -9.65
CA LEU A 113 -0.42 4.68 -10.98
C LEU A 113 -1.19 3.97 -12.11
N LEU A 114 -1.99 2.95 -11.78
CA LEU A 114 -2.97 2.35 -12.69
C LEU A 114 -4.27 3.19 -12.84
N TYR A 115 -4.33 4.41 -12.28
CA TYR A 115 -5.39 5.39 -12.55
C TYR A 115 -4.90 6.54 -13.46
N PRO A 116 -4.30 6.28 -14.64
CA PRO A 116 -3.99 7.39 -15.54
C PRO A 116 -5.30 7.92 -16.13
N ALA A 117 -5.39 9.25 -16.26
CA ALA A 117 -6.33 9.95 -17.14
C ALA A 117 -7.83 9.81 -16.82
N GLN A 118 -8.31 10.50 -15.78
CA GLN A 118 -9.49 11.33 -15.97
C GLN A 118 -9.04 12.78 -15.98
N SER A 119 -8.70 13.26 -17.18
CA SER A 119 -8.74 14.69 -17.48
C SER A 119 -10.13 15.21 -17.10
N PRO A 120 -10.25 16.43 -16.56
CA PRO A 120 -11.52 17.12 -16.58
C PRO A 120 -11.80 17.43 -18.05
N THR A 121 -12.61 16.60 -18.72
CA THR A 121 -13.27 17.03 -19.95
C THR A 121 -14.12 18.23 -19.57
N LYS A 122 -13.67 19.40 -20.01
CA LYS A 122 -14.47 20.61 -20.08
C LYS A 122 -15.79 20.27 -20.76
N HIS A 123 -16.90 20.51 -20.07
CA HIS A 123 -18.17 20.90 -20.66
C HIS A 123 -18.74 22.02 -19.80
#